data_AF-A0A511T3Q1-F1
#
_entry.id   AF-A0A511T3Q1-F1
#
_cell.length_a   1.000
_cell.length_b   1.000
_cell.length_c   1.000
_cell.angle_alpha   90.00
_cell.angle_beta   90.00
_cell.angle_gamma   90.00
#
_symmetry.space_group_name_H-M   'P 1'
#
loop_
_entity.id
_entity.type
_entity.pdbx_description
1 polymer ?
#
loop_
_entity_poly.entity_id
_entity_poly.type
_entity_poly.pdbx_seq_one_letter_code
_entity_poly.pdbx_strand_id
1 'polypeptide(L)'
;MNLKSVMGSLVLASLLSTGAAFAQNIEPVPEHNTGDLPNKEGQLARIPLSKVLRDAPREDIEQAPVEGFLPELPILVDGVLYTAQQLQERDIHLSHYVLDGNSAAMSVVQGFRTTAELTRYFQQTNQFPSEQPTTGMAPCNPWSVFFEHSWYGGAAFSVYPGWGYNTLGWWNDRISSMWSTQCGRWTLMTEHSYFGGHVLWVGRAWAIGNMGSYGWYTGWWPFRRWHSWNDRVSSVAVYW
;
A
#
# COMPACT_ATOMS: atom_id res chain seq x y z
N MET A 1 -19.71 52.59 -31.74
CA MET A 1 -19.64 51.18 -31.31
C MET A 1 -18.36 51.01 -30.51
N ASN A 2 -18.47 50.67 -29.23
CA ASN A 2 -17.44 50.94 -28.21
C ASN A 2 -16.64 49.67 -27.86
N LEU A 3 -15.33 49.79 -27.89
CA LEU A 3 -14.31 48.73 -27.84
C LEU A 3 -14.03 48.25 -26.39
N LYS A 4 -15.06 47.83 -25.64
CA LYS A 4 -14.95 47.53 -24.19
C LYS A 4 -15.50 46.17 -23.72
N SER A 5 -15.64 45.17 -24.60
CA SER A 5 -16.25 43.89 -24.20
C SER A 5 -15.46 42.62 -24.54
N VAL A 6 -14.13 42.68 -24.69
CA VAL A 6 -13.33 41.46 -25.03
C VAL A 6 -12.19 41.15 -24.04
N MET A 7 -11.87 42.02 -23.07
CA MET A 7 -10.81 41.74 -22.08
C MET A 7 -11.30 41.08 -20.78
N GLY A 8 -12.46 40.42 -20.80
CA GLY A 8 -13.08 39.82 -19.61
C GLY A 8 -13.05 38.29 -19.53
N SER A 9 -12.47 37.58 -20.51
CA SER A 9 -12.53 36.11 -20.58
C SER A 9 -11.19 35.43 -20.92
N LEU A 10 -10.06 36.08 -20.62
CA LEU A 10 -8.73 35.52 -20.94
C LEU A 10 -7.75 35.48 -19.77
N VAL A 11 -8.22 35.69 -18.53
CA VAL A 11 -7.41 35.52 -17.30
C VAL A 11 -7.96 34.39 -16.40
N LEU A 12 -9.11 33.80 -16.73
CA LEU A 12 -9.67 32.65 -15.99
C LEU A 12 -9.40 31.29 -16.64
N ALA A 13 -8.54 31.23 -17.67
CA ALA A 13 -8.19 30.01 -18.38
C ALA A 13 -6.72 29.56 -18.18
N SER A 14 -5.98 30.22 -17.29
CA SER A 14 -4.58 29.91 -16.97
C SER A 14 -4.35 29.48 -15.51
N LEU A 15 -5.42 29.15 -14.78
CA LEU A 15 -5.36 28.55 -13.43
C LEU A 15 -5.74 27.05 -13.41
N LEU A 16 -5.89 26.42 -14.58
CA LEU A 16 -6.31 25.01 -14.70
C LEU A 16 -5.23 24.07 -15.27
N SER A 17 -3.97 24.50 -15.41
CA SER A 17 -2.91 23.65 -15.99
C SER A 17 -1.62 23.56 -15.17
N THR A 18 -1.60 24.07 -13.94
CA THR A 18 -0.47 23.87 -13.01
C THR A 18 -0.97 23.55 -11.60
N GLY A 19 -1.94 22.63 -11.49
CA GLY A 19 -2.15 21.88 -10.26
C GLY A 19 -1.15 20.74 -10.29
N ALA A 20 -0.18 20.77 -9.39
CA ALA A 20 0.91 19.81 -9.29
C ALA A 20 0.48 18.40 -9.71
N ALA A 21 1.21 17.82 -10.66
CA ALA A 21 1.40 16.38 -10.66
C ALA A 21 2.10 16.07 -9.34
N PHE A 22 1.32 15.99 -8.25
CA PHE A 22 1.70 15.16 -7.13
C PHE A 22 1.88 13.80 -7.77
N ALA A 23 3.13 13.41 -7.98
CA ALA A 23 3.46 12.07 -8.41
C ALA A 23 2.79 11.17 -7.38
N GLN A 24 1.63 10.62 -7.75
CA GLN A 24 0.93 9.68 -6.91
C GLN A 24 1.87 8.48 -6.86
N ASN A 25 2.42 8.18 -5.68
CA ASN A 25 3.34 7.04 -5.53
C ASN A 25 2.62 5.68 -5.68
N ILE A 26 1.31 5.71 -5.99
CA ILE A 26 0.49 4.60 -6.45
C ILE A 26 -0.05 4.92 -7.85
N GLU A 27 0.12 3.99 -8.79
CA GLU A 27 -0.27 4.16 -10.19
C GLU A 27 -0.89 2.88 -10.74
N PRO A 28 -1.65 2.91 -11.85
CA PRO A 28 -2.15 1.68 -12.45
C PRO A 28 -1.00 0.75 -12.85
N VAL A 29 -1.17 -0.56 -12.63
CA VAL A 29 -0.16 -1.56 -13.05
C VAL A 29 0.01 -1.49 -14.58
N PRO A 30 1.24 -1.27 -15.09
CA PRO A 30 1.49 -1.26 -16.53
C PRO A 30 1.25 -2.65 -17.12
N GLU A 31 1.08 -2.74 -18.44
CA GLU A 31 1.01 -4.06 -19.10
C GLU A 31 2.34 -4.81 -18.90
N HIS A 32 2.27 -6.06 -18.43
CA HIS A 32 3.44 -6.90 -18.19
C HIS A 32 3.12 -8.38 -18.37
N ASN A 33 4.15 -9.19 -18.64
CA ASN A 33 4.04 -10.65 -18.77
C ASN A 33 5.14 -11.36 -17.96
N THR A 34 5.33 -10.93 -16.71
CA THR A 34 6.39 -11.42 -15.81
C THR A 34 6.33 -12.93 -15.58
N GLY A 35 5.12 -13.50 -15.51
CA GLY A 35 4.92 -14.92 -15.23
C GLY A 35 5.28 -15.34 -13.80
N ASP A 36 5.50 -16.64 -13.62
CA ASP A 36 5.92 -17.23 -12.35
C ASP A 36 7.44 -17.03 -12.14
N LEU A 37 7.79 -16.19 -11.17
CA LEU A 37 9.16 -15.92 -10.74
C LEU A 37 9.27 -16.26 -9.24
N PRO A 38 9.49 -17.53 -8.87
CA PRO A 38 9.45 -17.92 -7.48
C PRO A 38 10.61 -17.32 -6.68
N ASN A 39 10.35 -16.94 -5.42
CA ASN A 39 11.41 -16.67 -4.45
C ASN A 39 12.03 -18.03 -4.06
N LYS A 40 13.27 -18.26 -4.48
CA LYS A 40 13.97 -19.54 -4.32
C LYS A 40 14.23 -19.94 -2.86
N GLU A 41 14.21 -18.98 -1.94
CA GLU A 41 14.51 -19.18 -0.52
C GLU A 41 13.26 -19.22 0.35
N GLY A 42 12.16 -18.63 -0.14
CA GLY A 42 10.87 -18.65 0.53
C GLY A 42 10.10 -19.94 0.27
N GLN A 43 9.33 -20.39 1.26
CA GLN A 43 8.36 -21.46 1.07
C GLN A 43 6.97 -20.89 0.78
N LEU A 44 6.49 -21.10 -0.45
CA LEU A 44 5.15 -20.69 -0.85
C LEU A 44 4.10 -21.56 -0.16
N ALA A 45 3.08 -20.94 0.43
CA ALA A 45 2.03 -21.63 1.17
C ALA A 45 0.66 -20.95 1.00
N ARG A 46 -0.41 -21.68 1.29
CA ARG A 46 -1.76 -21.10 1.45
C ARG A 46 -1.82 -20.39 2.80
N ILE A 47 -2.16 -19.10 2.77
CA ILE A 47 -2.17 -18.26 3.97
C ILE A 47 -3.62 -17.91 4.30
N PRO A 48 -4.19 -18.46 5.40
CA PRO A 48 -5.55 -18.14 5.77
C PRO A 48 -5.67 -16.68 6.20
N LEU A 49 -6.81 -16.05 5.91
CA LEU A 49 -7.11 -14.68 6.28
C LEU A 49 -7.00 -14.43 7.77
N SER A 50 -7.27 -15.45 8.60
CA SER A 50 -7.10 -15.38 10.06
C SER A 50 -5.67 -15.08 10.52
N LYS A 51 -4.65 -15.28 9.67
CA LYS A 51 -3.27 -14.89 9.99
C LYS A 51 -2.98 -13.41 9.75
N VAL A 52 -3.71 -12.77 8.84
CA VAL A 52 -3.43 -11.40 8.38
C VAL A 52 -4.48 -10.39 8.83
N LEU A 53 -5.72 -10.83 9.06
CA LEU A 53 -6.79 -10.05 9.70
C LEU A 53 -6.59 -10.10 11.21
N ARG A 54 -5.58 -9.36 11.67
CA ARG A 54 -5.22 -9.20 13.08
C ARG A 54 -4.71 -7.78 13.33
N ASP A 55 -4.89 -7.31 14.55
CA ASP A 55 -4.37 -6.00 14.95
C ASP A 55 -2.85 -6.07 15.15
N ALA A 56 -2.15 -5.04 14.67
CA ALA A 56 -0.72 -4.89 14.94
C ALA A 56 -0.57 -4.39 16.38
N PRO A 57 0.39 -4.96 17.14
CA PRO A 57 0.70 -4.42 18.45
C PRO A 57 1.10 -2.94 18.33
N ARG A 58 0.82 -2.16 19.37
CA ARG A 58 1.22 -0.75 19.43
C ARG A 58 2.73 -0.60 19.45
N GLU A 59 3.38 -1.48 20.20
CA GLU A 59 4.82 -1.53 20.33
C GLU A 59 5.38 -2.32 19.15
N ASP A 60 6.30 -1.67 18.45
CA ASP A 60 7.02 -2.28 17.38
C ASP A 60 8.38 -2.78 17.88
N ILE A 61 8.81 -3.92 17.36
CA ILE A 61 10.15 -4.44 17.61
C ILE A 61 11.18 -3.76 16.70
N GLU A 62 10.74 -2.93 15.76
CA GLU A 62 11.63 -2.20 14.89
C GLU A 62 12.47 -1.14 15.60
N GLN A 63 13.79 -1.30 15.52
CA GLN A 63 14.73 -0.51 16.31
C GLN A 63 15.29 0.70 15.55
N ALA A 64 15.16 0.71 14.22
CA ALA A 64 15.79 1.71 13.36
C ALA A 64 14.75 2.53 12.57
N PRO A 65 14.12 3.53 13.19
CA PRO A 65 13.29 4.49 12.47
C PRO A 65 14.12 5.27 11.44
N VAL A 66 13.47 5.76 10.39
CA VAL A 66 14.16 6.55 9.36
C VAL A 66 14.21 8.00 9.82
N GLU A 67 15.43 8.51 10.05
CA GLU A 67 15.62 9.86 10.57
C GLU A 67 15.05 10.92 9.60
N GLY A 68 14.20 11.81 10.12
CA GLY A 68 13.57 12.88 9.33
C GLY A 68 12.46 12.43 8.38
N PHE A 69 12.13 11.14 8.33
CA PHE A 69 11.07 10.65 7.47
C PHE A 69 9.69 11.04 7.99
N LEU A 70 8.85 11.54 7.08
CA LEU A 70 7.42 11.71 7.25
C LEU A 70 6.74 11.28 5.95
N PRO A 71 5.70 10.41 6.01
CA PRO A 71 4.93 10.07 4.83
C PRO A 71 4.38 11.30 4.13
N GLU A 72 4.39 11.25 2.80
CA GLU A 72 4.00 12.38 1.95
C GLU A 72 2.48 12.55 1.89
N LEU A 73 1.75 11.43 1.88
CA LEU A 73 0.30 11.44 1.75
C LEU A 73 -0.41 11.58 3.11
N PRO A 74 -1.51 12.35 3.17
CA PRO A 74 -2.36 12.36 4.35
C PRO A 74 -2.99 10.98 4.55
N ILE A 75 -3.25 10.65 5.82
CA ILE A 75 -3.88 9.38 6.20
C ILE A 75 -5.31 9.65 6.65
N LEU A 76 -6.27 9.02 5.98
CA LEU A 76 -7.68 9.08 6.34
C LEU A 76 -7.98 8.05 7.43
N VAL A 77 -8.42 8.53 8.59
CA VAL A 77 -8.78 7.69 9.74
C VAL A 77 -10.16 8.13 10.23
N ASP A 78 -11.14 7.22 10.20
CA ASP A 78 -12.56 7.49 10.52
C ASP A 78 -13.16 8.71 9.79
N GLY A 79 -12.80 8.89 8.51
CA GLY A 79 -13.28 10.02 7.71
C GLY A 79 -12.60 11.36 8.02
N VAL A 80 -11.59 11.38 8.90
CA VAL A 80 -10.78 12.56 9.20
C VAL A 80 -9.39 12.42 8.59
N LEU A 81 -8.95 13.42 7.85
CA LEU A 81 -7.60 13.47 7.28
C LEU A 81 -6.60 13.93 8.33
N TYR A 82 -5.51 13.18 8.45
CA TYR A 82 -4.38 13.52 9.30
C TYR A 82 -3.10 13.64 8.49
N THR A 83 -2.27 14.61 8.83
CA THR A 83 -0.85 14.57 8.43
C THR A 83 -0.09 13.59 9.33
N ALA A 84 1.10 13.16 8.88
CA ALA A 84 1.99 12.31 9.67
C ALA A 84 2.32 12.91 11.06
N GLN A 85 2.57 14.23 11.11
CA GLN A 85 2.83 14.94 12.37
C GLN A 85 1.61 14.90 13.30
N GLN A 86 0.40 15.12 12.77
CA GLN A 86 -0.82 15.09 13.57
C GLN A 86 -1.13 13.71 14.14
N LEU A 87 -0.87 12.63 13.38
CA LEU A 87 -1.00 11.27 13.91
C LEU A 87 -0.03 11.03 15.08
N GLN A 88 1.23 11.46 14.92
CA GLN A 88 2.25 11.34 15.95
C GLN A 88 1.94 12.16 17.22
N GLU A 89 1.55 13.43 17.05
CA GLU A 89 1.19 14.33 18.16
C GLU A 89 -0.01 13.81 18.96
N ARG A 90 -1.00 13.25 18.24
CA ARG A 90 -2.21 12.66 18.83
C ARG A 90 -2.04 11.21 19.24
N ASP A 91 -0.85 10.64 19.02
CA ASP A 91 -0.48 9.29 19.37
C ASP A 91 -1.44 8.22 18.82
N ILE A 92 -1.89 8.43 17.57
CA ILE A 92 -2.84 7.58 16.85
C ILE A 92 -2.09 6.39 16.25
N HIS A 93 -2.33 5.21 16.83
CA HIS A 93 -1.85 3.93 16.32
C HIS A 93 -2.76 3.39 15.21
N LEU A 94 -2.16 2.83 14.15
CA LEU A 94 -2.88 2.19 13.05
C LEU A 94 -2.31 0.79 12.83
N SER A 95 -3.18 -0.21 12.70
CA SER A 95 -2.77 -1.59 12.44
C SER A 95 -2.68 -1.91 10.95
N HIS A 96 -3.57 -1.28 10.17
CA HIS A 96 -3.72 -1.57 8.75
C HIS A 96 -3.69 -0.29 7.93
N TYR A 97 -3.02 -0.40 6.79
CA TYR A 97 -2.93 0.61 5.76
C TYR A 97 -3.48 0.03 4.47
N VAL A 98 -4.33 0.78 3.78
CA VAL A 98 -4.90 0.38 2.48
C VAL A 98 -4.52 1.41 1.42
N LEU A 99 -4.09 0.91 0.28
CA LEU A 99 -3.82 1.64 -0.95
C LEU A 99 -4.57 0.97 -2.09
N ASP A 100 -5.67 1.58 -2.53
CA ASP A 100 -6.56 1.05 -3.57
C ASP A 100 -7.14 2.17 -4.44
N GLY A 101 -8.15 1.86 -5.25
CA GLY A 101 -8.79 2.84 -6.13
C GLY A 101 -9.44 4.01 -5.38
N ASN A 102 -9.99 3.79 -4.18
CA ASN A 102 -10.56 4.87 -3.37
C ASN A 102 -9.43 5.76 -2.80
N SER A 103 -8.36 5.12 -2.33
CA SER A 103 -7.17 5.79 -1.81
C SER A 103 -6.55 6.69 -2.89
N ALA A 104 -6.42 6.19 -4.11
CA ALA A 104 -5.93 6.93 -5.27
C ALA A 104 -6.86 8.09 -5.67
N ALA A 105 -8.18 7.85 -5.71
CA ALA A 105 -9.17 8.87 -6.06
C ALA A 105 -9.17 10.06 -5.08
N MET A 106 -8.86 9.81 -3.81
CA MET A 106 -8.80 10.84 -2.77
C MET A 106 -7.38 11.38 -2.53
N SER A 107 -6.36 10.75 -3.11
CA SER A 107 -4.94 11.04 -2.81
C SER A 107 -4.61 10.91 -1.32
N VAL A 108 -5.01 9.79 -0.71
CA VAL A 108 -4.82 9.50 0.72
C VAL A 108 -4.28 8.08 0.92
N VAL A 109 -3.73 7.80 2.10
CA VAL A 109 -3.63 6.43 2.62
C VAL A 109 -4.84 6.16 3.52
N GLN A 110 -5.53 5.05 3.33
CA GLN A 110 -6.63 4.65 4.22
C GLN A 110 -6.03 3.95 5.46
N GLY A 111 -6.21 4.52 6.64
CA GLY A 111 -5.66 4.00 7.90
C GLY A 111 -6.74 3.44 8.82
N PHE A 112 -6.53 2.23 9.35
CA PHE A 112 -7.46 1.57 10.26
C PHE A 112 -6.74 1.15 11.55
N ARG A 113 -7.36 1.43 12.69
CA ARG A 113 -6.83 1.05 14.01
C ARG A 113 -7.02 -0.42 14.28
N THR A 114 -8.14 -0.97 13.81
CA THR A 114 -8.54 -2.35 14.09
C THR A 114 -8.94 -3.13 12.85
N THR A 115 -8.85 -4.44 12.95
CA THR A 115 -9.30 -5.42 11.97
C THR A 115 -10.81 -5.30 11.73
N ALA A 116 -11.57 -4.92 12.76
CA ALA A 116 -13.01 -4.70 12.65
C ALA A 116 -13.34 -3.49 11.76
N GLU A 117 -12.59 -2.39 11.88
CA GLU A 117 -12.72 -1.22 11.01
C GLU A 117 -12.34 -1.57 9.56
N LEU A 118 -11.20 -2.25 9.36
CA LEU A 118 -10.77 -2.72 8.03
C LEU A 118 -11.81 -3.66 7.39
N THR A 119 -12.35 -4.59 8.17
CA THR A 119 -13.39 -5.52 7.71
C THR A 119 -14.64 -4.78 7.26
N ARG A 120 -15.06 -3.75 8.01
CA ARG A 120 -16.18 -2.90 7.62
C ARG A 120 -15.89 -2.18 6.31
N TYR A 121 -14.68 -1.64 6.14
CA TYR A 121 -14.25 -1.03 4.88
C TYR A 121 -14.39 -1.99 3.71
N PHE A 122 -13.82 -3.20 3.84
CA PHE A 122 -13.91 -4.24 2.82
C PHE A 122 -15.35 -4.63 2.46
N GLN A 123 -16.26 -4.69 3.44
CA GLN A 123 -17.67 -4.97 3.19
C GLN A 123 -18.35 -3.81 2.45
N GLN A 124 -18.10 -2.57 2.88
CA GLN A 124 -18.69 -1.37 2.28
C GLN A 124 -18.23 -1.14 0.83
N THR A 125 -16.98 -1.48 0.52
CA THR A 125 -16.44 -1.37 -0.84
C THR A 125 -16.68 -2.61 -1.69
N ASN A 126 -17.33 -3.66 -1.14
CA ASN A 126 -17.48 -4.97 -1.77
C ASN A 126 -16.15 -5.59 -2.22
N GLN A 127 -15.09 -5.33 -1.44
CA GLN A 127 -13.73 -5.78 -1.68
C GLN A 127 -13.24 -6.72 -0.57
N PHE A 128 -14.12 -7.49 0.08
CA PHE A 128 -13.66 -8.50 1.03
C PHE A 128 -12.71 -9.53 0.36
N PRO A 129 -11.51 -9.77 0.90
CA PRO A 129 -10.55 -10.71 0.32
C PRO A 129 -11.06 -12.15 0.39
N SER A 130 -10.65 -12.98 -0.57
CA SER A 130 -10.99 -14.40 -0.62
C SER A 130 -9.73 -15.27 -0.69
N GLU A 131 -9.74 -16.39 0.04
CA GLU A 131 -8.69 -17.42 -0.05
C GLU A 131 -8.85 -18.30 -1.31
N GLN A 132 -10.03 -18.28 -1.93
CA GLN A 132 -10.41 -19.10 -3.06
C GLN A 132 -10.72 -18.25 -4.31
N PRO A 133 -10.47 -18.77 -5.52
CA PRO A 133 -10.76 -18.04 -6.75
C PRO A 133 -12.23 -17.61 -6.84
N THR A 134 -12.46 -16.37 -7.25
CA THR A 134 -13.78 -15.90 -7.66
C THR A 134 -14.08 -16.41 -9.07
N THR A 135 -15.26 -17.00 -9.27
CA THR A 135 -15.66 -17.54 -10.58
C THR A 135 -15.90 -16.42 -11.58
N GLY A 136 -15.53 -16.65 -12.85
CA GLY A 136 -15.89 -15.75 -13.96
C GLY A 136 -15.00 -14.51 -14.16
N MET A 137 -13.74 -14.54 -13.70
CA MET A 137 -12.80 -13.46 -14.00
C MET A 137 -12.39 -13.45 -15.47
N ALA A 138 -12.39 -12.26 -16.07
CA ALA A 138 -11.82 -12.04 -17.39
C ALA A 138 -10.32 -12.38 -17.40
N PRO A 139 -9.71 -12.71 -18.58
CA PRO A 139 -8.28 -12.90 -18.69
C PRO A 139 -7.52 -11.66 -18.16
N CYS A 140 -6.59 -11.88 -17.25
CA CYS A 140 -5.78 -10.86 -16.61
C CYS A 140 -4.42 -11.44 -16.21
N ASN A 141 -3.43 -10.59 -15.93
CA ASN A 141 -2.19 -11.05 -15.34
C ASN A 141 -2.41 -11.33 -13.84
N PRO A 142 -2.28 -12.58 -13.38
CA PRO A 142 -2.60 -12.92 -12.00
C PRO A 142 -1.49 -12.53 -11.03
N TRP A 143 -0.28 -12.29 -11.50
CA TRP A 143 0.91 -12.18 -10.66
C TRP A 143 0.99 -10.81 -9.98
N SER A 144 1.11 -10.82 -8.65
CA SER A 144 1.73 -9.69 -7.95
C SER A 144 3.25 -9.82 -8.09
N VAL A 145 3.94 -8.73 -8.38
CA VAL A 145 5.40 -8.72 -8.59
C VAL A 145 6.02 -7.77 -7.58
N PHE A 146 7.08 -8.22 -6.91
CA PHE A 146 7.81 -7.45 -5.91
C PHE A 146 9.22 -7.21 -6.41
N PHE A 147 9.73 -5.99 -6.23
CA PHE A 147 11.00 -5.53 -6.77
C PHE A 147 11.93 -5.06 -5.66
N GLU A 148 13.23 -5.32 -5.86
CA GLU A 148 14.28 -5.00 -4.91
C GLU A 148 14.53 -3.50 -4.77
N HIS A 149 14.31 -2.73 -5.83
CA HIS A 149 14.57 -1.30 -5.84
C HIS A 149 13.31 -0.51 -6.14
N SER A 150 13.31 0.78 -5.80
CA SER A 150 12.26 1.69 -6.24
C SER A 150 12.18 1.73 -7.77
N TRP A 151 11.02 2.12 -8.28
CA TRP A 151 10.71 2.27 -9.70
C TRP A 151 10.88 0.97 -10.48
N TYR A 152 10.51 -0.15 -9.85
CA TYR A 152 10.45 -1.50 -10.44
C TYR A 152 11.82 -2.01 -10.92
N GLY A 153 12.90 -1.56 -10.27
CA GLY A 153 14.27 -1.96 -10.58
C GLY A 153 14.77 -3.14 -9.75
N GLY A 154 15.90 -3.70 -10.17
CA GLY A 154 16.62 -4.76 -9.45
C GLY A 154 16.07 -6.16 -9.69
N ALA A 155 16.36 -7.08 -8.75
CA ALA A 155 15.76 -8.41 -8.78
C ALA A 155 14.24 -8.33 -8.58
N ALA A 156 13.53 -9.39 -8.93
CA ALA A 156 12.10 -9.50 -8.70
C ALA A 156 11.67 -10.95 -8.39
N PHE A 157 10.55 -11.09 -7.68
CA PHE A 157 9.81 -12.34 -7.55
C PHE A 157 8.31 -12.07 -7.67
N SER A 158 7.53 -13.11 -7.96
CA SER A 158 6.08 -13.01 -8.10
C SER A 158 5.32 -13.98 -7.20
N VAL A 159 4.07 -13.62 -6.93
CA VAL A 159 3.14 -14.40 -6.10
C VAL A 159 1.78 -14.46 -6.77
N TYR A 160 1.21 -15.66 -6.80
CA TYR A 160 -0.11 -15.93 -7.36
C TYR A 160 -1.23 -15.74 -6.32
N PRO A 161 -2.44 -15.31 -6.71
CA PRO A 161 -3.57 -15.20 -5.79
C PRO A 161 -3.92 -16.51 -5.07
N GLY A 162 -4.19 -16.39 -3.78
CA GLY A 162 -4.39 -17.47 -2.84
C GLY A 162 -3.09 -18.08 -2.28
N TRP A 163 -1.92 -17.52 -2.58
CA TRP A 163 -0.63 -17.96 -2.05
C TRP A 163 0.13 -16.82 -1.38
N GLY A 164 1.14 -17.17 -0.59
CA GLY A 164 2.04 -16.22 0.05
C GLY A 164 3.30 -16.87 0.61
N TYR A 165 4.22 -16.03 1.07
CA TYR A 165 5.45 -16.43 1.74
C TYR A 165 5.40 -15.98 3.19
N ASN A 166 5.49 -16.92 4.13
CA ASN A 166 5.57 -16.60 5.56
C ASN A 166 6.90 -15.90 5.90
N THR A 167 7.98 -16.23 5.20
CA THR A 167 9.30 -15.58 5.34
C THR A 167 9.88 -15.36 3.95
N LEU A 168 10.68 -14.31 3.81
CA LEU A 168 11.25 -13.92 2.52
C LEU A 168 12.70 -14.36 2.31
N GLY A 169 13.39 -14.89 3.33
CA GLY A 169 14.80 -15.30 3.21
C GLY A 169 15.68 -14.10 2.87
N TRP A 170 16.53 -14.21 1.85
CA TRP A 170 17.31 -13.09 1.33
C TRP A 170 16.48 -11.87 0.92
N TRP A 171 15.19 -12.03 0.61
CA TRP A 171 14.29 -10.93 0.28
C TRP A 171 13.74 -10.16 1.49
N ASN A 172 14.04 -10.60 2.71
CA ASN A 172 13.63 -9.90 3.93
C ASN A 172 14.18 -8.48 3.90
N ASP A 173 13.31 -7.49 4.10
CA ASP A 173 13.70 -6.09 4.16
C ASP A 173 14.39 -5.58 2.88
N ARG A 174 13.92 -6.03 1.71
CA ARG A 174 14.48 -5.61 0.41
C ARG A 174 13.45 -5.18 -0.62
N ILE A 175 12.16 -5.24 -0.29
CA ILE A 175 11.11 -4.83 -1.23
C ILE A 175 10.99 -3.30 -1.15
N SER A 176 11.18 -2.65 -2.30
CA SER A 176 11.17 -1.19 -2.43
C SER A 176 10.12 -0.69 -3.44
N SER A 177 9.58 -1.57 -4.30
CA SER A 177 8.45 -1.28 -5.19
C SER A 177 7.69 -2.56 -5.56
N MET A 178 6.46 -2.43 -6.08
CA MET A 178 5.63 -3.60 -6.41
C MET A 178 4.54 -3.32 -7.46
N TRP A 179 4.09 -4.37 -8.15
CA TRP A 179 2.88 -4.41 -8.97
C TRP A 179 1.86 -5.36 -8.36
N SER A 180 0.64 -4.89 -8.10
CA SER A 180 -0.39 -5.75 -7.50
C SER A 180 -1.01 -6.62 -8.57
N THR A 181 -1.56 -7.75 -8.13
CA THR A 181 -2.30 -8.66 -9.01
C THR A 181 -3.39 -7.92 -9.80
N GLN A 182 -3.54 -8.28 -11.08
CA GLN A 182 -4.68 -7.83 -11.89
C GLN A 182 -5.83 -8.83 -11.89
N CYS A 183 -5.70 -9.99 -11.23
CA CYS A 183 -6.76 -11.00 -11.11
C CYS A 183 -7.28 -11.15 -9.69
N GLY A 184 -6.39 -11.18 -8.70
CA GLY A 184 -6.79 -11.16 -7.32
C GLY A 184 -7.31 -9.78 -6.91
N ARG A 185 -7.79 -9.70 -5.67
CA ARG A 185 -8.37 -8.49 -5.10
C ARG A 185 -7.37 -7.68 -4.30
N TRP A 186 -6.45 -8.38 -3.62
CA TRP A 186 -5.48 -7.76 -2.71
C TRP A 186 -4.11 -8.39 -2.82
N THR A 187 -3.08 -7.54 -2.85
CA THR A 187 -1.70 -7.89 -2.52
C THR A 187 -1.43 -7.37 -1.11
N LEU A 188 -0.98 -8.24 -0.23
CA LEU A 188 -0.72 -7.95 1.16
C LEU A 188 0.77 -8.06 1.45
N MET A 189 1.28 -7.10 2.19
CA MET A 189 2.63 -7.08 2.73
C MET A 189 2.56 -6.86 4.24
N THR A 190 3.38 -7.58 4.99
CA THR A 190 3.55 -7.31 6.41
C THR A 190 5.00 -6.99 6.71
N GLU A 191 5.14 -6.16 7.73
CA GLU A 191 6.42 -5.73 8.25
C GLU A 191 7.27 -6.92 8.72
N HIS A 192 6.71 -7.79 9.57
CA HIS A 192 7.46 -8.90 10.15
C HIS A 192 7.16 -10.23 9.47
N SER A 193 8.12 -11.15 9.59
CA SER A 193 7.95 -12.55 9.21
C SER A 193 6.71 -13.17 9.89
N TYR A 194 6.19 -14.23 9.29
CA TYR A 194 4.99 -14.95 9.72
C TYR A 194 3.74 -14.06 9.82
N PHE A 195 3.62 -13.09 8.91
CA PHE A 195 2.52 -12.14 8.88
C PHE A 195 2.42 -11.32 10.16
N GLY A 196 3.56 -10.93 10.75
CA GLY A 196 3.68 -10.11 11.96
C GLY A 196 3.74 -8.59 11.67
N GLY A 197 3.62 -7.75 12.71
CA GLY A 197 3.73 -6.29 12.59
C GLY A 197 2.55 -5.61 11.90
N HIS A 198 2.83 -4.43 11.34
CA HIS A 198 1.87 -3.63 10.57
C HIS A 198 1.53 -4.32 9.24
N VAL A 199 0.38 -3.95 8.66
CA VAL A 199 -0.11 -4.58 7.43
C VAL A 199 -0.44 -3.53 6.38
N LEU A 200 0.13 -3.70 5.18
CA LEU A 200 -0.17 -2.91 4.00
C LEU A 200 -0.95 -3.75 2.98
N TRP A 201 -2.14 -3.28 2.65
CA TRP A 201 -3.04 -3.86 1.66
C TRP A 201 -3.03 -3.02 0.39
N VAL A 202 -2.66 -3.62 -0.73
CA VAL A 202 -2.64 -2.96 -2.04
C VAL A 202 -3.71 -3.58 -2.92
N GLY A 203 -4.66 -2.76 -3.34
CA GLY A 203 -5.80 -3.18 -4.15
C GLY A 203 -5.37 -3.65 -5.54
N ARG A 204 -6.23 -4.44 -6.18
CA ARG A 204 -6.07 -4.94 -7.55
C ARG A 204 -5.64 -3.85 -8.54
N ALA A 205 -4.73 -4.21 -9.45
CA ALA A 205 -4.26 -3.41 -10.57
C ALA A 205 -3.65 -2.04 -10.20
N TRP A 206 -3.04 -1.97 -9.01
CA TRP A 206 -2.25 -0.82 -8.56
C TRP A 206 -0.79 -1.20 -8.30
N ALA A 207 0.10 -0.29 -8.67
CA ALA A 207 1.54 -0.41 -8.56
C ALA A 207 2.05 0.67 -7.61
N ILE A 208 3.08 0.33 -6.83
CA ILE A 208 3.76 1.27 -5.93
C ILE A 208 5.18 1.44 -6.43
N GLY A 209 5.49 2.61 -6.97
CA GLY A 209 6.82 2.94 -7.49
C GLY A 209 7.86 3.16 -6.39
N ASN A 210 7.45 3.61 -5.21
CA ASN A 210 8.37 3.79 -4.09
C ASN A 210 7.67 3.50 -2.76
N MET A 211 8.02 2.37 -2.13
CA MET A 211 7.50 2.03 -0.81
C MET A 211 7.97 3.00 0.27
N GLY A 212 9.09 3.70 0.05
CA GLY A 212 9.60 4.74 0.94
C GLY A 212 8.71 5.96 1.11
N SER A 213 7.73 6.16 0.22
CA SER A 213 6.77 7.26 0.34
C SER A 213 5.67 7.01 1.37
N TYR A 214 5.58 5.77 1.88
CA TYR A 214 4.57 5.33 2.83
C TYR A 214 5.26 4.89 4.12
N GLY A 215 4.52 4.98 5.22
CA GLY A 215 5.05 4.56 6.50
C GLY A 215 4.00 4.34 7.56
N TRP A 216 4.48 3.94 8.72
CA TRP A 216 3.68 3.81 9.94
C TRP A 216 4.37 4.49 11.11
N TYR A 217 3.55 4.81 12.12
CA TYR A 217 3.97 5.47 13.33
C TYR A 217 3.89 4.50 14.50
N THR A 218 4.99 4.36 15.22
CA THR A 218 5.08 3.49 16.40
C THR A 218 4.80 4.33 17.65
N GLY A 219 3.71 4.01 18.36
CA GLY A 219 3.14 4.85 19.41
C GLY A 219 3.86 4.84 20.77
N TRP A 220 5.14 4.42 20.81
CA TRP A 220 5.86 4.18 22.07
C TRP A 220 6.92 5.26 22.35
N TRP A 221 6.88 5.85 23.54
CA TRP A 221 7.84 6.86 23.98
C TRP A 221 9.07 6.20 24.63
N PRO A 222 10.32 6.64 24.38
CA PRO A 222 10.75 7.82 23.63
C PRO A 222 10.89 7.63 22.10
N PHE A 223 10.54 6.47 21.56
CA PHE A 223 10.79 6.07 20.17
C PHE A 223 9.66 6.42 19.19
N ARG A 224 8.87 7.46 19.50
CA ARG A 224 7.77 7.98 18.67
C ARG A 224 8.28 8.49 17.34
N ARG A 225 8.51 7.58 16.40
CA ARG A 225 9.16 7.87 15.13
C ARG A 225 8.44 7.15 14.01
N TRP A 226 8.63 7.69 12.81
CA TRP A 226 8.08 7.11 11.60
C TRP A 226 9.05 6.09 11.02
N HIS A 227 8.47 5.01 10.54
CA HIS A 227 9.14 3.97 9.78
C HIS A 227 8.58 4.00 8.36
N SER A 228 9.43 3.79 7.37
CA SER A 228 9.01 3.69 5.98
C SER A 228 8.80 2.24 5.58
N TRP A 229 7.90 1.96 4.66
CA TRP A 229 7.74 0.61 4.11
C TRP A 229 8.90 0.15 3.20
N ASN A 230 9.78 1.07 2.79
CA ASN A 230 10.97 0.72 2.02
C ASN A 230 11.86 -0.25 2.79
N ASP A 231 12.18 -1.39 2.18
CA ASP A 231 13.10 -2.36 2.76
C ASP A 231 12.64 -2.81 4.17
N ARG A 232 11.34 -3.05 4.35
CA ARG A 232 10.75 -3.52 5.63
C ARG A 232 9.75 -4.65 5.50
N VAL A 233 9.51 -5.14 4.29
CA VAL A 233 8.57 -6.23 4.10
C VAL A 233 9.29 -7.55 4.38
N SER A 234 8.71 -8.34 5.27
CA SER A 234 9.25 -9.66 5.65
C SER A 234 8.30 -10.82 5.35
N SER A 235 7.03 -10.55 5.02
CA SER A 235 6.11 -11.57 4.54
C SER A 235 5.03 -10.99 3.62
N VAL A 236 4.53 -11.81 2.69
CA VAL A 236 3.59 -11.37 1.66
C VAL A 236 2.52 -12.42 1.38
N ALA A 237 1.32 -11.99 1.00
CA ALA A 237 0.27 -12.87 0.53
C ALA A 237 -0.56 -12.17 -0.55
N VAL A 238 -1.17 -12.94 -1.44
CA VAL A 238 -2.09 -12.42 -2.46
C VAL A 238 -3.42 -13.13 -2.31
N TYR A 239 -4.53 -12.38 -2.35
CA TYR A 239 -5.88 -12.88 -2.16
C TYR A 239 -6.75 -12.62 -3.39
N TRP A 240 -7.75 -13.47 -3.58
CA TRP A 240 -8.77 -13.36 -4.62
C TRP A 240 -9.87 -12.35 -4.29
#